data_AF-A0A2A2IUA7-F1
#
_entry.id   AF-A0A2A2IUA7-F1
#
_cell.length_a   1.000
_cell.length_b   1.000
_cell.length_c   1.000
_cell.angle_alpha   90.00
_cell.angle_beta   90.00
_cell.angle_gamma   90.00
#
_symmetry.space_group_name_H-M   'P 1'
#
loop_
_entity.id
_entity.type
_entity.pdbx_description
1 polymer ?
#
loop_
_entity_poly.entity_id
_entity_poly.type
_entity_poly.pdbx_seq_one_letter_code
_entity_poly.pdbx_strand_id
1 'polypeptide(L)'
;MRAWGPEQATGAPNSQGPGDLESAWASLTEDGRDEWLLLEYLNAVEPAQLRVFETFNPGAVVKITALDADDKESLLWEGTDPLRNGPPAGVAEFALNSAAATQRIKLYLASREVAGWNEIDAVELLAKDGSRQWAHLARASSTYAEPAPVATTTRVADEFSPYLDQPVVVLMEDSSKVHGVLLSSGKDFLILRADRNSRVLMLNKSKILTLEIVGGRD
;
A
#
# COMPACT_ATOMS: atom_id res chain seq x y z
N MET A 1 13.87 6.89 -3.14
CA MET A 1 12.67 6.03 -3.12
C MET A 1 11.47 6.96 -3.02
N ARG A 2 10.35 6.67 -3.68
CA ARG A 2 9.14 7.47 -3.55
C ARG A 2 8.48 7.16 -2.21
N ALA A 3 7.92 8.17 -1.56
CA ALA A 3 7.18 7.99 -0.32
C ALA A 3 6.05 6.97 -0.53
N TRP A 4 5.95 5.96 0.34
CA TRP A 4 4.99 4.86 0.23
C TRP A 4 5.12 3.92 -0.98
N GLY A 5 6.23 4.01 -1.72
CA GLY A 5 6.51 3.20 -2.91
C GLY A 5 6.87 1.76 -2.58
N PRO A 6 6.67 0.79 -3.50
CA PRO A 6 7.08 -0.60 -3.27
C PRO A 6 8.59 -0.69 -3.00
N GLU A 7 9.39 0.20 -3.58
CA GLU A 7 10.83 0.28 -3.33
C GLU A 7 11.20 0.52 -1.86
N GLN A 8 10.26 1.00 -1.03
CA GLN A 8 10.48 1.16 0.39
C GLN A 8 10.64 -0.18 1.10
N ALA A 9 9.91 -1.22 0.68
CA ALA A 9 10.02 -2.58 1.25
C ALA A 9 11.33 -3.32 0.92
N THR A 10 12.35 -2.61 0.42
CA THR A 10 13.65 -3.17 0.01
C THR A 10 14.77 -2.68 0.92
N GLY A 11 15.85 -3.46 1.01
CA GLY A 11 16.94 -3.18 1.94
C GLY A 11 16.58 -3.50 3.40
N ALA A 12 17.46 -3.07 4.31
CA ALA A 12 17.23 -3.18 5.74
C ALA A 12 16.20 -2.15 6.21
N PRO A 13 15.41 -2.45 7.26
CA PRO A 13 14.39 -1.54 7.79
C PRO A 13 14.99 -0.19 8.16
N ASN A 14 14.31 0.91 7.80
CA ASN A 14 14.79 2.27 8.04
C ASN A 14 13.71 3.20 8.67
N SER A 15 12.51 2.69 8.92
CA SER A 15 11.44 3.41 9.62
C SER A 15 11.79 3.73 11.08
N GLN A 16 11.46 4.94 11.52
CA GLN A 16 11.78 5.45 12.86
C GLN A 16 10.70 5.14 13.91
N GLY A 17 10.27 3.88 13.97
CA GLY A 17 9.25 3.40 14.92
C GLY A 17 7.90 3.10 14.26
N PRO A 18 6.84 2.90 15.06
CA PRO A 18 5.49 2.62 14.57
C PRO A 18 4.82 3.87 13.97
N GLY A 19 4.02 3.68 12.94
CA GLY A 19 3.20 4.73 12.34
C GLY A 19 3.10 4.62 10.83
N ASP A 20 2.26 5.48 10.26
CA ASP A 20 2.16 5.76 8.82
C ASP A 20 3.40 6.56 8.38
N LEU A 21 4.31 5.89 7.66
CA LEU A 21 5.65 6.41 7.39
C LEU A 21 6.01 6.31 5.91
N GLU A 22 6.50 7.43 5.34
CA GLU A 22 6.98 7.52 3.96
C GLU A 22 8.06 6.49 3.59
N SER A 23 8.73 5.93 4.61
CA SER A 23 9.76 4.91 4.55
C SER A 23 9.23 3.48 4.41
N ALA A 24 7.91 3.25 4.45
CA ALA A 24 7.30 1.95 4.21
C ALA A 24 6.58 1.89 2.85
N TRP A 25 6.22 0.72 2.34
CA TRP A 25 5.25 0.60 1.24
C TRP A 25 3.83 0.67 1.79
N ALA A 26 2.94 1.38 1.10
CA ALA A 26 1.49 1.32 1.31
C ALA A 26 0.76 1.15 -0.03
N SER A 27 -0.40 0.49 0.01
CA SER A 27 -1.32 0.37 -1.13
C SER A 27 -1.86 1.74 -1.57
N LEU A 28 -2.39 1.82 -2.80
CA LEU A 28 -2.97 3.06 -3.33
C LEU A 28 -4.20 3.51 -2.51
N THR A 29 -5.01 2.56 -2.07
CA THR A 29 -6.25 2.83 -1.34
C THR A 29 -6.28 2.05 -0.03
N GLU A 30 -6.69 2.71 1.04
CA GLU A 30 -7.10 2.08 2.30
C GLU A 30 -8.30 1.16 2.05
N ASP A 31 -8.22 -0.09 2.51
CA ASP A 31 -9.30 -1.11 2.54
C ASP A 31 -10.03 -1.38 1.20
N GLY A 32 -9.55 -0.85 0.09
CA GLY A 32 -10.28 -0.84 -1.18
C GLY A 32 -10.34 -2.20 -1.87
N ARG A 33 -9.28 -3.00 -1.69
CA ARG A 33 -9.15 -4.37 -2.23
C ARG A 33 -8.04 -5.11 -1.50
N ASP A 34 -7.96 -6.41 -1.74
CA ASP A 34 -6.80 -7.21 -1.33
C ASP A 34 -5.61 -6.89 -2.23
N GLU A 35 -4.41 -6.86 -1.66
CA GLU A 35 -3.20 -6.40 -2.31
C GLU A 35 -2.14 -7.50 -2.39
N TRP A 36 -1.13 -7.31 -3.21
CA TRP A 36 0.06 -8.15 -3.24
C TRP A 36 1.32 -7.31 -3.36
N LEU A 37 2.42 -7.83 -2.80
CA LEU A 37 3.76 -7.28 -2.89
C LEU A 37 4.71 -8.37 -3.36
N LEU A 38 5.28 -8.20 -4.56
CA LEU A 38 6.28 -9.07 -5.17
C LEU A 38 7.67 -8.50 -4.86
N LEU A 39 8.51 -9.33 -4.28
CA LEU A 39 9.86 -9.00 -3.80
C LEU A 39 10.87 -9.86 -4.56
N GLU A 40 11.93 -9.24 -5.05
CA GLU A 40 13.05 -9.93 -5.70
C GLU A 40 14.32 -9.80 -4.86
N TYR A 41 15.08 -10.89 -4.81
CA TYR A 41 16.31 -11.06 -4.04
C TYR A 41 17.50 -11.32 -4.94
N LEU A 42 18.70 -10.99 -4.48
CA LEU A 42 19.92 -11.09 -5.30
C LEU A 42 20.33 -12.53 -5.60
N ASN A 43 20.09 -13.46 -4.67
CA ASN A 43 20.53 -14.84 -4.80
C ASN A 43 19.34 -15.79 -4.75
N ALA A 44 19.32 -16.77 -5.66
CA ALA A 44 18.37 -17.88 -5.58
C ALA A 44 18.72 -18.76 -4.38
N VAL A 45 17.81 -18.88 -3.42
CA VAL A 45 17.99 -19.69 -2.21
C VAL A 45 16.75 -20.51 -1.94
N GLU A 46 16.89 -21.62 -1.21
CA GLU A 46 15.74 -22.35 -0.64
C GLU A 46 15.20 -21.58 0.58
N PRO A 47 14.02 -20.94 0.49
CA PRO A 47 13.45 -20.17 1.60
C PRO A 47 13.16 -21.07 2.81
N ALA A 48 13.53 -20.58 4.00
CA ALA A 48 13.22 -21.21 5.28
C ALA A 48 12.34 -20.33 6.17
N GLN A 49 12.60 -19.02 6.19
CA GLN A 49 11.82 -18.05 6.95
C GLN A 49 11.73 -16.73 6.19
N LEU A 50 10.60 -16.06 6.31
CA LEU A 50 10.43 -14.67 5.92
C LEU A 50 10.20 -13.81 7.15
N ARG A 51 10.83 -12.64 7.22
CA ARG A 51 10.57 -11.62 8.25
C ARG A 51 10.06 -10.36 7.57
N VAL A 52 8.82 -9.99 7.87
CA VAL A 52 8.15 -8.81 7.29
C VAL A 52 8.07 -7.74 8.38
N PHE A 53 8.64 -6.57 8.10
CA PHE A 53 8.68 -5.44 9.02
C PHE A 53 7.46 -4.55 8.74
N GLU A 54 6.50 -4.55 9.65
CA GLU A 54 5.20 -3.89 9.47
C GLU A 54 5.08 -2.69 10.40
N THR A 55 4.87 -1.50 9.84
CA THR A 55 4.96 -0.22 10.56
C THR A 55 3.60 0.35 10.94
N PHE A 56 2.55 0.04 10.17
CA PHE A 56 1.20 0.58 10.36
C PHE A 56 0.14 -0.47 9.99
N ASN A 57 -0.90 -0.58 10.83
CA ASN A 57 -1.99 -1.57 10.73
C ASN A 57 -1.52 -2.98 10.31
N PRO A 58 -0.64 -3.62 11.12
CA PRO A 58 -0.05 -4.91 10.78
C PRO A 58 -1.05 -6.06 10.84
N GLY A 59 -0.67 -7.21 10.29
CA GLY A 59 -1.43 -8.44 10.41
C GLY A 59 -2.24 -8.83 9.17
N ALA A 60 -1.93 -8.23 8.01
CA ALA A 60 -2.70 -8.41 6.79
C ALA A 60 -2.18 -9.54 5.88
N VAL A 61 -0.96 -10.07 6.10
CA VAL A 61 -0.39 -11.11 5.23
C VAL A 61 -1.12 -12.44 5.45
N VAL A 62 -1.72 -12.97 4.38
CA VAL A 62 -2.50 -14.23 4.43
C VAL A 62 -1.89 -15.37 3.61
N LYS A 63 -1.02 -15.05 2.65
CA LYS A 63 -0.38 -16.05 1.81
C LYS A 63 0.97 -15.57 1.27
N ILE A 64 1.93 -16.48 1.20
CA ILE A 64 3.27 -16.26 0.68
C ILE A 64 3.57 -17.33 -0.36
N THR A 65 4.03 -16.90 -1.53
CA THR A 65 4.37 -17.79 -2.65
C THR A 65 5.78 -17.52 -3.16
N ALA A 66 6.42 -18.54 -3.74
CA ALA A 66 7.62 -18.40 -4.56
C ALA A 66 7.23 -18.39 -6.03
N LEU A 67 7.89 -17.56 -6.84
CA LEU A 67 7.78 -17.58 -8.29
C LEU A 67 9.00 -18.26 -8.91
N ASP A 68 8.79 -19.17 -9.87
CA ASP A 68 9.86 -19.69 -10.74
C ASP A 68 10.11 -18.75 -11.93
N ALA A 69 11.03 -19.08 -12.84
CA ALA A 69 11.39 -18.22 -13.99
C ALA A 69 10.24 -17.97 -14.98
N ASP A 70 9.19 -18.80 -14.98
CA ASP A 70 8.03 -18.69 -15.86
C ASP A 70 6.83 -18.00 -15.18
N ASP A 71 7.09 -17.30 -14.06
CA ASP A 71 6.09 -16.62 -13.20
C ASP A 71 5.05 -17.58 -12.59
N LYS A 72 5.36 -18.88 -12.52
CA LYS A 72 4.48 -19.84 -11.86
C LYS A 72 4.68 -19.79 -10.35
N GLU A 73 3.57 -19.62 -9.64
CA GLU A 73 3.56 -19.56 -8.18
C GLU A 73 3.54 -20.96 -7.54
N SER A 74 4.31 -21.11 -6.47
CA SER A 74 4.29 -22.25 -5.55
C SER A 74 4.03 -21.76 -4.14
N LEU A 75 3.12 -22.42 -3.43
CA LEU A 75 2.73 -22.04 -2.08
C LEU A 75 3.86 -22.33 -1.10
N LEU A 76 4.25 -21.33 -0.30
CA LEU A 76 5.23 -21.50 0.78
C LEU A 76 4.59 -21.44 2.17
N TRP A 77 3.57 -20.60 2.32
CA TRP A 77 2.84 -20.40 3.56
C TRP A 77 1.46 -19.82 3.27
N GLU A 78 0.46 -20.23 4.05
CA GLU A 78 -0.90 -19.67 4.07
C GLU A 78 -1.45 -19.79 5.49
N GLY A 79 -2.11 -18.74 5.98
CA GLY A 79 -2.65 -18.73 7.33
C GLY A 79 -2.95 -17.33 7.84
N THR A 80 -2.94 -17.20 9.17
CA THR A 80 -3.12 -15.92 9.85
C THR A 80 -1.76 -15.32 10.15
N ASP A 81 -1.60 -14.05 9.78
CA ASP A 81 -0.43 -13.25 10.15
C ASP A 81 -0.17 -13.28 11.67
N PRO A 82 1.07 -13.56 12.13
CA PRO A 82 1.44 -13.52 13.54
C PRO A 82 1.18 -12.17 14.25
N LEU A 83 1.15 -11.06 13.52
CA LEU A 83 0.86 -9.74 14.07
C LEU A 83 -0.63 -9.40 14.06
N ARG A 84 -1.51 -10.29 13.58
CA ARG A 84 -2.96 -10.04 13.59
C ARG A 84 -3.48 -9.86 15.01
N ASN A 85 -4.15 -8.73 15.25
CA ASN A 85 -4.60 -8.27 16.58
C ASN A 85 -3.45 -8.06 17.59
N GLY A 86 -2.23 -7.90 17.10
CA GLY A 86 -1.01 -7.71 17.88
C GLY A 86 -0.69 -6.23 18.15
N PRO A 87 0.59 -5.89 18.39
CA PRO A 87 1.04 -4.50 18.55
C PRO A 87 0.80 -3.69 17.26
N PRO A 88 0.80 -2.34 17.34
CA PRO A 88 0.54 -1.48 16.18
C PRO A 88 1.66 -1.46 15.12
N ALA A 89 2.78 -2.13 15.40
CA ALA A 89 3.89 -2.38 14.49
C ALA A 89 4.71 -3.57 15.02
N GLY A 90 5.48 -4.23 14.16
CA GLY A 90 6.35 -5.32 14.58
C GLY A 90 7.07 -6.02 13.43
N VAL A 91 7.62 -7.19 13.72
CA VAL A 91 8.20 -8.08 12.72
C VAL A 91 7.41 -9.37 12.71
N ALA A 92 6.67 -9.62 11.63
CA ALA A 92 5.96 -10.86 11.40
C ALA A 92 6.96 -11.91 10.88
N GLU A 93 7.05 -13.06 11.56
CA GLU A 93 7.98 -14.13 11.21
C GLU A 93 7.22 -15.36 10.70
N PHE A 94 7.44 -15.71 9.43
CA PHE A 94 6.76 -16.80 8.74
C PHE A 94 7.72 -17.95 8.48
N ALA A 95 7.43 -19.13 9.03
CA ALA A 95 8.13 -20.35 8.63
C ALA A 95 7.65 -20.78 7.24
N LEU A 96 8.58 -20.91 6.29
CA LEU A 96 8.28 -21.21 4.90
C LEU A 96 8.54 -22.68 4.58
N ASN A 97 7.61 -23.31 3.87
CA ASN A 97 7.77 -24.65 3.35
C ASN A 97 8.16 -24.61 1.87
N SER A 98 9.46 -24.58 1.58
CA SER A 98 9.97 -24.64 0.20
C SER A 98 10.72 -25.94 -0.09
N ALA A 99 10.60 -26.42 -1.32
CA ALA A 99 11.39 -27.51 -1.89
C ALA A 99 12.35 -27.07 -3.00
N ALA A 100 12.35 -25.79 -3.38
CA ALA A 100 13.13 -25.26 -4.48
C ALA A 100 13.71 -23.89 -4.17
N ALA A 101 14.82 -23.57 -4.84
CA ALA A 101 15.43 -22.25 -4.76
C ALA A 101 14.63 -21.23 -5.58
N THR A 102 14.47 -20.03 -5.05
CA THR A 102 13.85 -18.90 -5.75
C THR A 102 14.55 -17.59 -5.41
N GLN A 103 14.39 -16.61 -6.31
CA GLN A 103 14.76 -15.22 -6.11
C GLN A 103 13.52 -14.33 -5.88
N ARG A 104 12.30 -14.88 -5.97
CA ARG A 104 11.08 -14.09 -6.07
C ARG A 104 10.03 -14.62 -5.11
N ILE A 105 9.64 -13.77 -4.16
CA ILE A 105 8.61 -14.06 -3.16
C ILE A 105 7.48 -13.07 -3.35
N LYS A 106 6.24 -13.55 -3.33
CA LYS A 106 5.05 -12.69 -3.39
C LYS A 106 4.20 -12.87 -2.15
N LEU A 107 3.98 -11.75 -1.47
CA LEU A 107 3.05 -11.60 -0.36
C LEU A 107 1.67 -11.30 -0.92
N TYR A 108 0.65 -11.88 -0.30
CA TYR A 108 -0.75 -11.55 -0.50
C TYR A 108 -1.33 -11.04 0.81
N LEU A 109 -2.00 -9.90 0.74
CA LEU A 109 -2.56 -9.20 1.87
C LEU A 109 -4.07 -9.16 1.77
N ALA A 110 -4.76 -9.62 2.81
CA ALA A 110 -6.21 -9.46 2.98
C ALA A 110 -6.50 -8.07 3.55
N SER A 111 -6.09 -7.01 2.85
CA SER A 111 -6.14 -5.62 3.33
C SER A 111 -7.55 -5.17 3.72
N ARG A 112 -8.59 -5.77 3.13
CA ARG A 112 -9.99 -5.46 3.50
C ARG A 112 -10.38 -5.98 4.88
N GLU A 113 -9.61 -6.91 5.44
CA GLU A 113 -9.87 -7.53 6.75
C GLU A 113 -9.05 -6.90 7.89
N VAL A 114 -8.14 -5.98 7.58
CA VAL A 114 -7.31 -5.26 8.55
C VAL A 114 -7.40 -3.78 8.23
N ALA A 115 -8.33 -3.10 8.92
CA ALA A 115 -8.69 -1.72 8.65
C ALA A 115 -7.47 -0.78 8.69
N GLY A 116 -7.38 0.10 7.70
CA GLY A 116 -6.28 1.03 7.54
C GLY A 116 -5.27 0.61 6.47
N TRP A 117 -4.37 1.52 6.10
CA TRP A 117 -3.22 1.15 5.28
C TRP A 117 -2.34 0.16 6.04
N ASN A 118 -2.16 -1.03 5.48
CA ASN A 118 -1.17 -1.98 5.98
C ASN A 118 0.18 -1.62 5.34
N GLU A 119 1.18 -1.35 6.17
CA GLU A 119 2.47 -0.84 5.71
C GLU A 119 3.62 -1.80 5.94
N ILE A 120 4.50 -1.95 4.94
CA ILE A 120 5.67 -2.83 4.98
C ILE A 120 6.95 -2.03 4.71
N ASP A 121 7.82 -1.93 5.71
CA ASP A 121 9.10 -1.22 5.68
C ASP A 121 10.23 -2.03 5.07
N ALA A 122 10.27 -3.35 5.32
CA ALA A 122 11.33 -4.20 4.80
C ALA A 122 10.91 -5.67 4.84
N VAL A 123 11.55 -6.48 3.99
CA VAL A 123 11.36 -7.94 4.01
C VAL A 123 12.71 -8.67 3.93
N GLU A 124 13.02 -9.42 4.98
CA GLU A 124 14.21 -10.28 5.07
C GLU A 124 13.84 -11.72 4.67
N LEU A 125 14.67 -12.32 3.83
CA LEU A 125 14.61 -13.74 3.49
C LEU A 125 15.77 -14.47 4.16
N LEU A 126 15.43 -15.50 4.93
CA LEU A 126 16.37 -16.44 5.51
C LEU A 126 16.26 -17.78 4.78
N ALA A 127 17.40 -18.30 4.34
CA ALA A 127 17.50 -19.55 3.63
C ALA A 127 17.78 -20.74 4.57
N LYS A 128 17.53 -21.96 4.08
CA LYS A 128 17.83 -23.20 4.85
C LYS A 128 19.31 -23.39 5.16
N ASP A 129 20.20 -22.84 4.34
CA ASP A 129 21.66 -22.87 4.57
C ASP A 129 22.13 -21.83 5.61
N GLY A 130 21.20 -21.05 6.17
CA GLY A 130 21.47 -20.00 7.14
C GLY A 130 21.84 -18.64 6.54
N SER A 131 21.97 -18.53 5.21
CA SER A 131 22.18 -17.24 4.55
C SER A 131 20.96 -16.33 4.69
N ARG A 132 21.22 -15.02 4.66
CA ARG A 132 20.20 -13.98 4.82
C ARG A 132 20.37 -12.91 3.75
N GLN A 133 19.25 -12.39 3.28
CA GLN A 133 19.25 -11.30 2.31
C GLN A 133 18.00 -10.45 2.44
N TRP A 134 18.14 -9.17 2.13
CA TRP A 134 17.02 -8.23 2.00
C TRP A 134 16.47 -8.28 0.58
N ALA A 135 15.18 -8.00 0.43
CA ALA A 135 14.62 -7.71 -0.89
C ALA A 135 15.42 -6.56 -1.52
N HIS A 136 15.77 -6.70 -2.79
CA HIS A 136 16.53 -5.69 -3.54
C HIS A 136 15.66 -4.95 -4.56
N LEU A 137 14.57 -5.58 -5.02
CA LEU A 137 13.56 -4.96 -5.86
C LEU A 137 12.17 -5.35 -5.33
N ALA A 138 11.20 -4.48 -5.59
CA ALA A 138 9.81 -4.72 -5.20
C ALA A 138 8.85 -4.15 -6.25
N ARG A 139 7.72 -4.84 -6.42
CA ARG A 139 6.56 -4.41 -7.20
C ARG A 139 5.31 -4.70 -6.40
N ALA A 140 4.27 -3.90 -6.55
CA ALA A 140 3.02 -4.10 -5.84
C ALA A 140 1.83 -4.07 -6.81
N SER A 141 0.71 -4.63 -6.37
CA SER A 141 -0.59 -4.50 -7.02
C SER A 141 -1.02 -3.04 -7.18
N SER A 142 -0.69 -2.22 -6.19
CA SER A 142 -0.81 -0.76 -6.21
C SER A 142 0.15 -0.14 -5.21
N THR A 143 0.31 1.18 -5.28
CA THR A 143 1.04 1.93 -4.28
C THR A 143 0.53 3.36 -4.18
N TYR A 144 0.58 3.94 -2.99
CA TYR A 144 0.33 5.37 -2.81
C TYR A 144 1.31 6.25 -3.61
N ALA A 145 2.50 5.72 -3.92
CA ALA A 145 3.51 6.36 -4.76
C ALA A 145 3.22 6.30 -6.27
N GLU A 146 2.08 5.77 -6.69
CA GLU A 146 1.69 5.82 -8.09
C GLU A 146 1.67 7.29 -8.53
N PRO A 147 2.35 7.65 -9.63
CA PRO A 147 2.22 8.98 -10.16
C PRO A 147 0.74 9.24 -10.40
N ALA A 148 0.22 10.38 -9.92
CA ALA A 148 -1.03 10.89 -10.45
C ALA A 148 -0.92 10.79 -11.99
N PRO A 149 -1.87 10.14 -12.68
CA PRO A 149 -1.70 9.85 -14.10
C PRO A 149 -1.32 11.13 -14.82
N VAL A 150 -0.09 11.18 -15.36
CA VAL A 150 0.29 12.24 -16.30
C VAL A 150 -0.66 12.04 -17.47
N ALA A 151 -1.64 12.93 -17.58
CA ALA A 151 -2.66 12.86 -18.62
C ALA A 151 -1.97 12.90 -19.98
N THR A 152 -1.76 11.73 -20.59
CA THR A 152 -1.51 11.62 -22.03
C THR A 152 -2.73 12.25 -22.69
N THR A 153 -2.49 13.40 -23.30
CA THR A 153 -3.51 14.37 -23.64
C THR A 153 -4.41 13.81 -24.74
N THR A 154 -5.61 13.35 -24.37
CA THR A 154 -6.81 13.92 -24.98
C THR A 154 -7.55 14.59 -23.83
N ARG A 155 -7.33 15.91 -23.69
CA ARG A 155 -8.01 16.75 -22.70
C ARG A 155 -9.52 16.66 -22.92
N VAL A 156 -10.18 15.78 -22.20
CA VAL A 156 -11.39 16.19 -21.49
C VAL A 156 -10.85 16.62 -20.14
N ALA A 157 -10.77 17.93 -19.90
CA ALA A 157 -10.36 18.42 -18.59
C ALA A 157 -11.28 17.78 -17.55
N ASP A 158 -10.71 17.09 -16.55
CA ASP A 158 -11.49 16.66 -15.39
C ASP A 158 -12.12 17.93 -14.82
N GLU A 159 -13.45 17.93 -14.70
CA GLU A 159 -14.26 19.10 -14.39
C GLU A 159 -13.84 19.79 -13.09
N PHE A 160 -13.14 19.06 -12.21
CA PHE A 160 -12.64 19.57 -10.94
C PHE A 160 -11.17 20.04 -10.96
N SER A 161 -10.46 19.90 -12.08
CA SER A 161 -9.09 20.42 -12.25
C SER A 161 -8.95 21.92 -11.93
N PRO A 162 -9.92 22.80 -12.25
CA PRO A 162 -9.84 24.21 -11.89
C PRO A 162 -9.91 24.49 -10.38
N TYR A 163 -10.35 23.51 -9.58
CA TYR A 163 -10.62 23.68 -8.15
C TYR A 163 -9.58 22.99 -7.27
N LEU A 164 -8.49 22.47 -7.84
CA LEU A 164 -7.36 21.98 -7.07
C LEU A 164 -6.83 23.09 -6.14
N ASP A 165 -6.40 22.68 -4.96
CA ASP A 165 -5.96 23.53 -3.84
C ASP A 165 -7.02 24.50 -3.30
N GLN A 166 -8.27 24.40 -3.74
CA GLN A 166 -9.38 25.19 -3.20
C GLN A 166 -10.09 24.46 -2.06
N PRO A 167 -10.61 25.20 -1.07
CA PRO A 167 -11.49 24.63 -0.06
C PRO A 167 -12.83 24.24 -0.70
N VAL A 168 -13.30 23.03 -0.38
CA VAL A 168 -14.53 22.44 -0.91
C VAL A 168 -15.37 21.83 0.20
N VAL A 169 -16.67 21.77 -0.03
CA VAL A 169 -17.62 20.93 0.72
C VAL A 169 -18.18 19.88 -0.23
N VAL A 170 -18.02 18.61 0.12
CA VAL A 170 -18.56 17.49 -0.63
C VAL A 170 -19.75 16.92 0.13
N LEU A 171 -20.91 16.94 -0.51
CA LEU A 171 -22.12 16.28 -0.01
C LEU A 171 -22.15 14.85 -0.55
N MET A 172 -22.20 13.89 0.36
CA MET A 172 -22.25 12.46 0.05
C MET A 172 -23.71 11.97 -0.01
N GLU A 173 -23.94 10.81 -0.65
CA GLU A 173 -25.27 10.18 -0.77
C GLU A 173 -25.95 9.90 0.59
N ASP A 174 -25.16 9.64 1.63
CA ASP A 174 -25.63 9.44 3.00
C ASP A 174 -25.98 10.76 3.73
N SER A 175 -25.98 11.88 2.99
CA SER A 175 -26.17 13.25 3.49
C SER A 175 -25.06 13.77 4.39
N SER A 176 -23.94 13.04 4.53
CA SER A 176 -22.75 13.55 5.22
C SER A 176 -22.06 14.64 4.40
N LYS A 177 -21.40 15.57 5.09
CA LYS A 177 -20.62 16.65 4.49
C LYS A 177 -19.15 16.47 4.83
N VAL A 178 -18.31 16.44 3.81
CA VAL A 178 -16.85 16.41 3.95
C VAL A 178 -16.31 17.78 3.58
N HIS A 179 -15.66 18.42 4.55
CA HIS A 179 -14.94 19.67 4.34
C HIS A 179 -13.47 19.36 4.11
N GLY A 180 -12.85 20.05 3.16
CA GLY A 180 -11.40 19.92 2.96
C GLY A 180 -10.86 20.78 1.85
N VAL A 181 -9.57 20.67 1.59
CA VAL A 181 -8.91 21.24 0.41
C VAL A 181 -8.79 20.16 -0.65
N LEU A 182 -9.30 20.40 -1.86
CA LEU A 182 -9.21 19.44 -2.95
C LEU A 182 -7.76 19.33 -3.42
N LEU A 183 -7.10 18.20 -3.18
CA LEU A 183 -5.72 17.96 -3.56
C LEU A 183 -5.60 17.30 -4.94
N SER A 184 -6.56 16.45 -5.29
CA SER A 184 -6.56 15.71 -6.55
C SER A 184 -7.97 15.30 -6.96
N SER A 185 -8.17 15.11 -8.24
CA SER A 185 -9.37 14.55 -8.83
C SER A 185 -8.96 13.54 -9.90
N GLY A 186 -9.63 12.41 -9.92
CA GLY A 186 -9.50 11.38 -10.96
C GLY A 186 -10.87 11.03 -11.54
N LYS A 187 -10.90 10.08 -12.48
CA LYS A 187 -12.14 9.68 -13.16
C LYS A 187 -13.27 9.32 -12.19
N ASP A 188 -12.95 8.59 -11.12
CA ASP A 188 -13.93 8.04 -10.18
C ASP A 188 -13.69 8.48 -8.73
N PHE A 189 -12.76 9.42 -8.48
CA PHE A 189 -12.40 9.82 -7.12
C PHE A 189 -12.04 11.30 -6.98
N LEU A 190 -12.12 11.80 -5.74
CA LEU A 190 -11.54 13.05 -5.28
C LEU A 190 -10.63 12.77 -4.08
N ILE A 191 -9.55 13.52 -3.93
CA ILE A 191 -8.68 13.50 -2.75
C ILE A 191 -8.78 14.84 -2.05
N LEU A 192 -9.15 14.84 -0.78
CA LEU A 192 -9.30 16.03 0.05
C LEU A 192 -8.38 15.97 1.25
N ARG A 193 -7.81 17.11 1.65
CA ARG A 193 -7.22 17.28 2.99
C ARG A 193 -8.27 17.85 3.93
N ALA A 194 -8.68 17.10 4.94
CA ALA A 194 -9.82 17.41 5.80
C ALA A 194 -9.53 18.43 6.91
N ASP A 195 -8.29 18.49 7.42
CA ASP A 195 -7.93 19.33 8.57
C ASP A 195 -6.43 19.71 8.63
N ARG A 196 -6.04 20.47 9.67
CA ARG A 196 -4.65 20.90 9.92
C ARG A 196 -3.71 19.77 10.36
N ASN A 197 -4.23 18.60 10.72
CA ASN A 197 -3.43 17.43 11.03
C ASN A 197 -3.09 16.62 9.76
N SER A 198 -3.32 17.21 8.57
CA SER A 198 -3.01 16.63 7.27
C SER A 198 -3.76 15.35 6.95
N ARG A 199 -4.89 15.07 7.60
CA ARG A 199 -5.71 13.91 7.27
C ARG A 199 -6.22 14.00 5.83
N VAL A 200 -5.85 13.02 5.01
CA VAL A 200 -6.25 12.93 3.60
C VAL A 200 -7.42 11.95 3.47
N LEU A 201 -8.44 12.33 2.73
CA LEU A 201 -9.64 11.54 2.46
C LEU A 201 -9.76 11.33 0.95
N MET A 202 -9.89 10.08 0.52
CA MET A 202 -10.26 9.76 -0.85
C MET A 202 -11.76 9.48 -0.90
N LEU A 203 -12.49 10.25 -1.71
CA LEU A 203 -13.94 10.13 -1.88
C LEU A 203 -14.24 9.53 -3.25
N ASN A 204 -15.15 8.55 -3.31
CA ASN A 204 -15.63 8.00 -4.57
C ASN A 204 -16.66 8.94 -5.20
N LYS A 205 -16.42 9.41 -6.44
CA LYS A 205 -17.32 10.32 -7.18
C LYS A 205 -18.72 9.74 -7.37
N SER A 206 -18.86 8.41 -7.46
CA SER A 206 -20.18 7.77 -7.59
C SER A 206 -21.06 7.94 -6.35
N LYS A 207 -20.47 8.34 -5.20
CA LYS A 207 -21.17 8.59 -3.94
C LYS A 207 -21.31 10.07 -3.61
N ILE A 208 -20.90 10.95 -4.52
CA ILE A 208 -20.97 12.41 -4.34
C ILE A 208 -22.28 12.90 -4.96
N LEU A 209 -23.10 13.53 -4.14
CA LEU A 209 -24.29 14.24 -4.60
C LEU A 209 -23.92 15.61 -5.18
N THR A 210 -23.09 16.36 -4.46
CA THR A 210 -22.68 17.73 -4.85
C THR A 210 -21.28 18.03 -4.33
N LEU A 211 -20.53 18.82 -5.10
CA LEU A 211 -19.30 19.47 -4.64
C LEU A 211 -19.49 20.99 -4.73
N GLU A 212 -19.30 21.68 -3.61
CA GLU A 212 -19.38 23.13 -3.49
C GLU A 212 -18.01 23.72 -3.23
N ILE A 213 -17.63 24.76 -3.98
CA ILE A 213 -16.39 25.51 -3.73
C ILE A 213 -16.66 26.53 -2.63
N VAL A 214 -15.85 26.50 -1.57
CA VAL A 214 -15.92 27.45 -0.47
C VAL A 214 -15.16 28.71 -0.87
N GLY A 215 -15.76 29.49 -1.76
CA GLY A 215 -15.23 30.78 -2.22
C GLY A 215 -15.36 30.97 -3.72
N GLY A 216 -16.51 31.47 -4.17
CA GLY A 216 -16.67 31.85 -5.57
C GLY A 216 -18.07 32.32 -6.00
N ARG A 217 -18.60 33.39 -5.39
CA ARG A 217 -18.88 34.66 -6.10
C ARG A 217 -19.49 35.74 -5.19
N ASP A 218 -19.02 36.94 -5.48
CA ASP A 218 -19.58 38.28 -5.27
C ASP A 218 -19.83 38.79 -3.83
#